data_AF-A0A4R2QN34-F1
#
_entry.id   AF-A0A4R2QN34-F1
#
_cell.length_a   1.000
_cell.length_b   1.000
_cell.length_c   1.000
_cell.angle_alpha   90.00
_cell.angle_beta   90.00
_cell.angle_gamma   90.00
#
_symmetry.space_group_name_H-M   'P 1'
#
loop_
_entity.id
_entity.type
_entity.pdbx_description
1 polymer ?
#
loop_
_entity_poly.entity_id
_entity_poly.type
_entity_poly.pdbx_seq_one_letter_code
_entity_poly.pdbx_strand_id
1 'polypeptide(L)'
;MPAAARYTALSPHLSLPAVDKEILRFWREHDIFARSLAQTEDGAEWVCYEGPPTANGRPGVHHVEARVFKDVFPRYQTMRGFHVRRQAGWDCHGLPVEIAVEKELGLAREIVRLVQAARKEAGFAVTDRIRLFWSAAGATAEAMREHAEDIADTVLATEVTERVSGTAGGPHEWAGEETELGIRFWLTR
;
A
#
# COMPACT_ATOMS: atom_id res chain seq x y z
N MET A 1 -51.12 -28.40 -13.18
CA MET A 1 -49.68 -28.34 -12.83
C MET A 1 -49.19 -26.94 -13.14
N PRO A 2 -48.86 -26.09 -12.14
CA PRO A 2 -48.37 -24.75 -12.41
C PRO A 2 -46.97 -24.85 -13.04
N ALA A 3 -46.76 -24.11 -14.13
CA ALA A 3 -45.48 -24.06 -14.83
C ALA A 3 -44.40 -23.46 -13.91
N ALA A 4 -43.30 -24.18 -13.72
CA ALA A 4 -42.15 -23.67 -12.98
C ALA A 4 -41.66 -22.38 -13.64
N ALA A 5 -41.47 -21.31 -12.85
CA ALA A 5 -40.95 -20.04 -13.33
C ALA A 5 -39.56 -20.26 -13.98
N ARG A 6 -39.41 -19.84 -15.24
CA ARG A 6 -38.17 -20.02 -16.04
C ARG A 6 -36.96 -19.22 -15.53
N TYR A 7 -37.18 -18.29 -14.58
CA TYR A 7 -36.14 -17.41 -14.07
C TYR A 7 -36.23 -17.29 -12.55
N THR A 8 -35.07 -17.28 -11.92
CA THR A 8 -34.92 -16.98 -10.49
C THR A 8 -35.17 -15.49 -10.27
N ALA A 9 -36.17 -15.16 -9.44
CA ALA A 9 -36.39 -13.78 -9.03
C ALA A 9 -35.22 -13.29 -8.17
N LEU A 10 -34.59 -12.19 -8.58
CA LEU A 10 -33.49 -11.57 -7.83
C LEU A 10 -34.03 -10.56 -6.82
N SER A 11 -33.31 -10.40 -5.71
CA SER A 11 -33.60 -9.37 -4.71
C SER A 11 -33.45 -7.96 -5.34
N PRO A 12 -34.37 -7.03 -5.05
CA PRO A 12 -34.21 -5.63 -5.44
C PRO A 12 -33.07 -4.93 -4.65
N HIS A 13 -32.65 -5.51 -3.53
CA HIS A 13 -31.51 -5.05 -2.75
C HIS A 13 -30.25 -5.79 -3.19
N LEU A 14 -29.53 -5.20 -4.14
CA LEU A 14 -28.28 -5.72 -4.69
C LEU A 14 -27.07 -4.99 -4.07
N SER A 15 -26.15 -5.76 -3.48
CA SER A 15 -24.87 -5.23 -3.01
C SER A 15 -23.82 -5.44 -4.09
N LEU A 16 -23.50 -4.39 -4.87
CA LEU A 16 -22.47 -4.46 -5.91
C LEU A 16 -21.11 -4.93 -5.38
N PRO A 17 -20.60 -4.45 -4.22
CA PRO A 17 -19.32 -4.93 -3.70
C PRO A 17 -19.32 -6.42 -3.33
N ALA A 18 -20.47 -6.97 -2.92
CA ALA A 18 -20.59 -8.40 -2.63
C ALA A 18 -20.57 -9.23 -3.91
N VAL A 19 -21.31 -8.78 -4.93
CA VAL A 19 -21.35 -9.41 -6.26
C VAL A 19 -19.97 -9.38 -6.91
N ASP A 20 -19.26 -8.25 -6.86
CA ASP A 20 -17.92 -8.12 -7.43
C ASP A 20 -16.95 -9.12 -6.78
N LYS A 21 -16.98 -9.25 -5.44
CA LYS A 21 -16.16 -10.22 -4.71
C LYS A 21 -16.50 -11.66 -5.09
N GLU A 22 -17.78 -11.96 -5.31
CA GLU A 22 -18.24 -13.27 -5.75
C GLU A 22 -17.72 -13.59 -7.17
N ILE A 23 -17.84 -12.67 -8.12
CA ILE A 23 -17.34 -12.83 -9.48
C ILE A 23 -15.83 -13.00 -9.49
N LEU A 24 -15.09 -12.20 -8.72
CA LEU A 24 -13.62 -12.31 -8.62
C LEU A 24 -13.19 -13.65 -8.02
N ARG A 25 -13.93 -14.16 -7.03
CA ARG A 25 -13.70 -15.50 -6.48
C ARG A 25 -13.97 -16.57 -7.54
N PHE A 26 -15.11 -16.52 -8.22
CA PHE A 26 -15.44 -17.43 -9.31
C PHE A 26 -14.35 -17.44 -10.40
N TRP A 27 -13.86 -16.28 -10.83
CA TRP A 27 -12.78 -16.22 -11.82
C TRP A 27 -11.47 -16.86 -11.38
N ARG A 28 -11.10 -16.70 -10.10
CA ARG A 28 -9.90 -17.33 -9.52
C ARG A 28 -10.06 -18.84 -9.38
N GLU A 29 -11.17 -19.30 -8.83
CA GLU A 29 -11.44 -20.73 -8.60
C GLU A 29 -11.49 -21.53 -9.91
N HIS A 30 -11.97 -20.91 -10.99
CA HIS A 30 -12.11 -21.56 -12.29
C HIS A 30 -11.02 -21.17 -13.30
N ASP A 31 -9.98 -20.45 -12.87
CA ASP A 31 -8.86 -19.98 -13.67
C ASP A 31 -9.29 -19.35 -15.01
N ILE A 32 -10.32 -18.50 -14.95
CA ILE A 32 -11.02 -17.98 -16.12
C ILE A 32 -10.08 -17.17 -17.03
N PHE A 33 -9.12 -16.46 -16.44
CA PHE A 33 -8.16 -15.67 -17.22
C PHE A 33 -7.22 -16.58 -18.03
N ALA A 34 -6.57 -17.57 -17.41
CA ALA A 34 -5.68 -18.48 -18.13
C ALA A 34 -6.43 -19.28 -19.20
N ARG A 35 -7.66 -19.73 -18.87
CA ARG A 35 -8.53 -20.41 -19.84
C ARG A 35 -8.90 -19.52 -21.02
N SER A 36 -9.19 -18.23 -20.80
CA SER A 36 -9.48 -17.30 -21.90
C SER A 36 -8.29 -17.09 -22.84
N LEU A 37 -7.08 -17.11 -22.28
CA LEU A 37 -5.85 -17.00 -23.06
C LEU A 37 -5.58 -18.28 -23.86
N ALA A 38 -5.72 -19.45 -23.23
CA ALA A 38 -5.57 -20.75 -23.89
C ALA A 38 -6.60 -20.96 -25.01
N GLN A 39 -7.84 -20.53 -24.80
CA GLN A 39 -8.90 -20.61 -25.83
C GLN A 39 -8.56 -19.83 -27.11
N THR A 40 -7.70 -18.81 -27.01
CA THR A 40 -7.36 -17.92 -28.12
C THR A 40 -5.90 -18.07 -28.55
N GLU A 41 -5.20 -19.14 -28.14
CA GLU A 41 -3.76 -19.33 -28.41
C GLU A 41 -3.41 -19.31 -29.91
N ASP A 42 -4.25 -19.90 -30.75
CA ASP A 42 -4.08 -19.92 -32.21
C ASP A 42 -4.61 -18.65 -32.91
N GLY A 43 -5.16 -17.70 -32.14
CA GLY A 43 -5.74 -16.45 -32.65
C GLY A 43 -4.69 -15.42 -33.05
N ALA A 44 -5.08 -14.45 -33.87
CA ALA A 44 -4.20 -13.32 -34.19
C ALA A 44 -3.89 -12.50 -32.92
N GLU A 45 -2.62 -12.13 -32.72
CA GLU A 45 -2.24 -11.30 -31.57
C GLU A 45 -2.83 -9.90 -31.67
N TRP A 46 -3.33 -9.39 -30.54
CA TRP A 46 -3.71 -8.00 -30.38
C TRP A 46 -3.13 -7.45 -29.07
N VAL A 47 -2.47 -6.29 -29.15
CA VAL A 47 -1.74 -5.69 -28.04
C VAL A 47 -2.33 -4.32 -27.72
N CYS A 48 -2.63 -4.10 -26.44
CA CYS A 48 -2.99 -2.79 -25.93
C CYS A 48 -1.70 -2.03 -25.58
N TYR A 49 -1.38 -0.97 -26.32
CA TYR A 49 -0.20 -0.13 -26.07
C TYR A 49 -0.53 0.95 -25.06
N GLU A 50 -0.32 0.66 -23.80
CA GLU A 50 -0.44 1.64 -22.73
C GLU A 50 0.65 1.37 -21.67
N GLY A 51 1.18 2.43 -21.07
CA GLY A 51 2.28 2.37 -20.10
C GLY A 51 1.86 2.03 -18.66
N PRO A 52 2.72 1.32 -17.91
CA PRO A 52 2.47 1.08 -16.50
C PRO A 52 2.40 2.40 -15.70
N PRO A 53 1.63 2.47 -14.61
CA PRO A 53 1.69 3.61 -13.70
C PRO A 53 3.07 3.73 -13.04
N THR A 54 3.50 4.95 -12.76
CA THR A 54 4.73 5.22 -12.01
C THR A 54 4.58 4.79 -10.56
N ALA A 55 5.60 4.14 -10.01
CA ALA A 55 5.63 3.65 -8.65
C ALA A 55 6.00 4.76 -7.64
N ASN A 56 5.21 5.82 -7.57
CA ASN A 56 5.47 7.00 -6.73
C ASN A 56 4.39 7.27 -5.67
N GLY A 57 3.43 6.35 -5.50
CA GLY A 57 2.37 6.49 -4.51
C GLY A 57 1.17 5.58 -4.74
N ARG A 58 0.12 5.78 -3.93
CA ARG A 58 -1.12 4.99 -4.03
C ARG A 58 -1.93 5.41 -5.26
N PRO A 59 -2.53 4.46 -6.00
CA PRO A 59 -3.39 4.80 -7.14
C PRO A 59 -4.61 5.62 -6.72
N GLY A 60 -4.73 6.84 -7.26
CA GLY A 60 -5.94 7.66 -7.16
C GLY A 60 -7.06 7.25 -8.14
N VAL A 61 -8.24 7.87 -8.01
CA VAL A 61 -9.45 7.59 -8.83
C VAL A 61 -9.19 7.69 -10.34
N HIS A 62 -8.31 8.59 -10.78
CA HIS A 62 -7.94 8.73 -12.20
C HIS A 62 -7.27 7.45 -12.77
N HIS A 63 -6.63 6.63 -11.93
CA HIS A 63 -6.11 5.33 -12.37
C HIS A 63 -7.23 4.32 -12.65
N VAL A 64 -8.41 4.49 -12.04
CA VAL A 64 -9.57 3.61 -12.28
C VAL A 64 -10.03 3.78 -13.72
N GLU A 65 -10.16 5.02 -14.19
CA GLU A 65 -10.60 5.31 -15.56
C GLU A 65 -9.66 4.66 -16.60
N ALA A 66 -8.35 4.88 -16.49
CA ALA A 66 -7.37 4.25 -17.38
C ALA A 66 -7.42 2.71 -17.29
N ARG A 67 -7.59 2.15 -16.08
CA ARG A 67 -7.69 0.69 -15.88
C ARG A 67 -8.98 0.09 -16.46
N VAL A 68 -10.09 0.83 -16.47
CA VAL A 68 -11.34 0.38 -17.10
C VAL A 68 -11.13 0.21 -18.59
N PHE A 69 -10.51 1.18 -19.27
CA PHE A 69 -10.20 1.04 -20.70
C PHE A 69 -9.24 -0.13 -20.97
N LYS A 70 -8.22 -0.31 -20.12
CA LYS A 70 -7.29 -1.45 -20.14
C LYS A 70 -7.95 -2.81 -19.90
N ASP A 71 -9.20 -2.86 -19.46
CA ASP A 71 -9.92 -4.11 -19.23
C ASP A 71 -11.00 -4.32 -20.29
N VAL A 72 -11.76 -3.28 -20.63
CA VAL A 72 -12.86 -3.34 -21.61
C VAL A 72 -12.37 -3.72 -23.01
N PHE A 73 -11.35 -3.04 -23.54
CA PHE A 73 -10.89 -3.30 -24.90
C PHE A 73 -10.22 -4.67 -25.05
N PRO A 74 -9.30 -5.08 -24.15
CA PRO A 74 -8.75 -6.44 -24.21
C PRO A 74 -9.80 -7.54 -24.11
N ARG A 75 -10.83 -7.38 -23.26
CA ARG A 75 -11.94 -8.34 -23.19
C ARG A 75 -12.73 -8.39 -24.49
N TYR A 76 -13.09 -7.23 -25.03
CA TYR A 76 -13.79 -7.13 -26.31
C TYR A 76 -13.02 -7.85 -27.42
N GLN A 77 -11.72 -7.60 -27.52
CA GLN A 77 -10.86 -8.23 -28.54
C GLN A 77 -10.71 -9.74 -28.31
N THR A 78 -10.62 -10.19 -27.05
CA THR A 78 -10.65 -11.63 -26.71
C THR A 78 -11.95 -12.28 -27.20
N MET A 79 -13.11 -11.62 -26.99
CA MET A 79 -14.42 -12.10 -27.47
C MET A 79 -14.55 -12.11 -28.99
N ARG A 80 -13.73 -11.32 -29.70
CA ARG A 80 -13.63 -11.31 -31.17
C ARG A 80 -12.69 -12.40 -31.71
N GLY A 81 -12.07 -13.21 -30.83
CA GLY A 81 -11.18 -14.32 -31.19
C GLY A 81 -9.70 -13.96 -31.30
N PHE A 82 -9.30 -12.74 -30.91
CA PHE A 82 -7.89 -12.37 -30.88
C PHE A 82 -7.19 -12.96 -29.65
N HIS A 83 -5.92 -13.29 -29.79
CA HIS A 83 -5.04 -13.62 -28.67
C HIS A 83 -4.59 -12.32 -27.99
N VAL A 84 -5.08 -12.08 -26.77
CA VAL A 84 -4.80 -10.82 -26.04
C VAL A 84 -4.09 -11.08 -24.73
N ARG A 85 -2.76 -10.93 -24.74
CA ARG A 85 -1.95 -10.96 -23.53
C ARG A 85 -2.18 -9.69 -22.72
N ARG A 86 -2.49 -9.84 -21.43
CA ARG A 86 -2.69 -8.71 -20.50
C ARG A 86 -1.52 -8.67 -19.54
N GLN A 87 -0.67 -7.65 -19.66
CA GLN A 87 0.46 -7.43 -18.77
C GLN A 87 0.23 -6.14 -18.00
N ALA A 88 0.35 -6.25 -16.67
CA ALA A 88 0.46 -5.11 -15.79
C ALA A 88 1.93 -4.96 -15.38
N GLY A 89 2.32 -3.74 -15.03
CA GLY A 89 3.67 -3.46 -14.55
C GLY A 89 3.71 -2.16 -13.77
N TRP A 90 4.92 -1.76 -13.41
CA TRP A 90 5.22 -0.51 -12.75
C TRP A 90 6.36 0.19 -13.47
N ASP A 91 6.23 1.49 -13.66
CA ASP A 91 7.36 2.32 -14.05
C ASP A 91 8.11 2.74 -12.78
N CYS A 92 9.27 2.12 -12.57
CA CYS A 92 10.07 2.26 -11.36
C CYS A 92 11.24 3.23 -11.51
N HIS A 93 11.39 3.89 -12.67
CA HIS A 93 12.51 4.78 -12.92
C HIS A 93 12.07 6.24 -13.07
N GLY A 94 13.04 7.13 -12.90
CA GLY A 94 12.89 8.56 -13.17
C GLY A 94 12.56 9.39 -11.94
N LEU A 95 12.59 10.70 -12.16
CA LEU A 95 12.51 11.72 -11.13
C LEU A 95 11.32 11.57 -10.16
N PRO A 96 10.10 11.18 -10.58
CA PRO A 96 9.00 11.03 -9.63
C PRO A 96 9.25 9.96 -8.56
N VAL A 97 9.97 8.89 -8.90
CA VAL A 97 10.36 7.83 -7.95
C VAL A 97 11.49 8.33 -7.06
N GLU A 98 12.51 8.97 -7.64
CA GLU A 98 13.63 9.55 -6.90
C GLU A 98 13.17 10.57 -5.84
N ILE A 99 12.24 11.47 -6.19
CA ILE A 99 11.67 12.45 -5.26
C ILE A 99 10.88 11.77 -4.14
N ALA A 100 10.18 10.67 -4.43
CA ALA A 100 9.43 9.94 -3.41
C ALA A 100 10.38 9.33 -2.37
N VAL A 101 11.43 8.66 -2.83
CA VAL A 101 12.48 8.07 -1.98
C VAL A 101 13.24 9.16 -1.19
N GLU A 102 13.61 10.27 -1.82
CA GLU A 102 14.30 11.37 -1.13
C GLU A 102 13.47 11.93 0.02
N LYS A 103 12.16 12.12 -0.19
CA LYS A 103 11.25 12.60 0.87
C LYS A 103 11.18 11.63 2.04
N GLU A 104 11.10 10.34 1.75
CA GLU A 104 11.03 9.30 2.77
C GLU A 104 12.31 9.24 3.62
N LEU A 105 13.48 9.23 2.96
CA LEU A 105 14.78 9.29 3.63
C LEU A 105 14.99 10.59 4.40
N GLY A 106 14.51 11.71 3.88
CA GLY A 106 14.53 13.01 4.55
C GLY A 106 13.73 12.99 5.87
N LEU A 107 12.55 12.37 5.86
CA LEU A 107 11.72 12.20 7.07
C LEU A 107 12.43 11.32 8.10
N ALA A 108 12.97 10.17 7.69
CA ALA A 108 13.71 9.28 8.59
C ALA A 108 14.91 10.00 9.24
N ARG A 109 15.65 10.79 8.46
CA ARG A 109 16.79 11.57 8.95
C ARG A 109 16.38 12.62 9.99
N GLU A 110 15.27 13.32 9.77
CA GLU A 110 14.78 14.31 10.71
C GLU A 110 14.29 13.67 12.01
N ILE A 111 13.65 12.51 11.93
CA ILE A 111 13.24 11.72 13.12
C ILE A 111 14.47 11.31 13.94
N VAL A 112 15.52 10.78 13.30
CA VAL A 112 16.77 10.45 13.99
C VAL A 112 17.33 11.69 14.71
N ARG A 113 17.32 12.85 14.04
CA ARG A 113 17.78 14.12 14.64
C ARG A 113 16.98 14.48 15.90
N LEU A 114 15.66 14.35 15.86
CA LEU A 114 14.77 14.63 16.99
C LEU A 114 15.04 13.69 18.17
N VAL A 115 15.14 12.39 17.92
CA VAL A 115 15.41 11.40 18.98
C VAL A 115 16.78 11.62 19.61
N GLN A 116 17.81 11.96 18.81
CA GLN A 116 19.14 12.25 19.35
C GLN A 116 19.18 13.54 20.18
N ALA A 117 18.44 14.58 19.77
CA ALA A 117 18.27 15.79 20.57
C ALA A 117 17.59 15.48 21.91
N ALA A 118 16.50 14.70 21.87
CA ALA A 118 15.79 14.24 23.06
C ALA A 118 16.67 13.40 24.01
N ARG A 119 17.51 12.49 23.48
CA ARG A 119 18.48 11.73 24.29
C ARG A 119 19.43 12.66 25.06
N LYS A 120 19.92 13.71 24.40
CA LYS A 120 20.80 14.71 25.01
C LYS A 120 20.09 15.49 26.11
N GLU A 121 18.85 15.92 25.87
CA GLU A 121 18.03 16.66 26.84
C GLU A 121 17.63 15.81 28.04
N ALA A 122 17.34 14.52 27.82
CA ALA A 122 17.09 13.55 28.89
C ALA A 122 18.35 13.20 29.71
N GLY A 123 19.53 13.71 29.33
CA GLY A 123 20.79 13.45 30.02
C GLY A 123 21.34 12.04 29.80
N PHE A 124 20.96 11.36 28.72
CA PHE A 124 21.47 10.03 28.40
C PHE A 124 22.91 10.13 27.90
N ALA A 125 23.75 9.19 28.33
CA ALA A 125 25.09 9.03 27.80
C ALA A 125 25.02 8.55 26.34
N VAL A 126 26.05 8.88 25.57
CA VAL A 126 26.14 8.51 24.15
C VAL A 126 26.07 6.98 23.95
N THR A 127 26.52 6.20 24.93
CA THR A 127 26.51 4.73 24.90
C THR A 127 25.23 4.09 25.42
N ASP A 128 24.29 4.87 25.95
CA ASP A 128 23.07 4.32 26.52
C ASP A 128 22.20 3.70 25.43
N ARG A 129 21.71 2.49 25.70
CA ARG A 129 20.69 1.84 24.89
C ARG A 129 19.32 2.26 25.39
N ILE A 130 18.39 2.47 24.46
CA ILE A 130 17.05 2.96 24.79
C ILE A 130 15.97 2.07 24.17
N ARG A 131 14.75 2.13 24.68
CA ARG A 131 13.55 1.70 23.96
C ARG A 131 12.81 2.95 23.52
N LEU A 132 12.55 3.03 22.22
CA LEU A 132 11.84 4.12 21.57
C LEU A 132 10.40 3.68 21.33
N PHE A 133 9.46 4.45 21.85
CA PHE A 133 8.06 4.32 21.50
C PHE A 133 7.62 5.53 20.70
N TRP A 134 6.74 5.36 19.73
CA TRP A 134 6.30 6.47 18.88
C TRP A 134 4.83 6.35 18.51
N SER A 135 4.22 7.46 18.15
CA SER A 135 2.87 7.55 17.63
C SER A 135 2.83 8.68 16.60
N ALA A 136 2.41 8.35 15.38
CA ALA A 136 2.32 9.30 14.27
C ALA A 136 1.22 8.85 13.30
N ALA A 137 0.92 9.69 12.32
CA ALA A 137 -0.01 9.37 11.23
C ALA A 137 0.61 9.71 9.87
N GLY A 138 0.01 9.18 8.80
CA GLY A 138 0.39 9.50 7.41
C GLY A 138 1.84 9.12 7.09
N ALA A 139 2.50 9.98 6.31
CA ALA A 139 3.85 9.76 5.81
C ALA A 139 4.89 9.52 6.91
N THR A 140 4.77 10.20 8.05
CA THR A 140 5.67 10.00 9.19
C THR A 140 5.54 8.60 9.79
N ALA A 141 4.31 8.08 9.91
CA ALA A 141 4.09 6.73 10.41
C ALA A 141 4.56 5.65 9.42
N GLU A 142 4.44 5.92 8.12
CA GLU A 142 4.98 5.06 7.07
C GLU A 142 6.51 5.04 7.13
N ALA A 143 7.17 6.20 7.17
CA ALA A 143 8.62 6.30 7.31
C ALA A 143 9.15 5.66 8.61
N MET A 144 8.45 5.82 9.74
CA MET A 144 8.82 5.16 11.01
C MET A 144 8.78 3.63 10.93
N ARG A 145 7.83 3.07 10.16
CA ARG A 145 7.71 1.61 9.98
C ARG A 145 8.72 1.08 8.98
N GLU A 146 8.91 1.80 7.87
CA GLU A 146 9.82 1.40 6.79
C GLU A 146 11.28 1.47 7.23
N HIS A 147 11.67 2.54 7.92
CA HIS A 147 13.04 2.76 8.40
C HIS A 147 13.26 2.41 9.87
N ALA A 148 12.41 1.55 10.46
CA ALA A 148 12.48 1.23 11.88
C ALA A 148 13.85 0.71 12.32
N GLU A 149 14.47 -0.17 11.53
CA GLU A 149 15.79 -0.75 11.81
C GLU A 149 16.90 0.30 11.71
N ASP A 150 16.94 1.09 10.64
CA ASP A 150 17.92 2.17 10.46
C ASP A 150 17.84 3.22 11.57
N ILE A 151 16.61 3.60 11.95
CA ILE A 151 16.36 4.52 13.05
C ILE A 151 16.86 3.89 14.36
N ALA A 152 16.54 2.61 14.62
CA ALA A 152 16.96 1.91 15.83
C ALA A 152 18.48 1.87 15.97
N ASP A 153 19.18 1.45 14.93
CA ASP A 153 20.63 1.34 14.91
C ASP A 153 21.29 2.71 15.11
N THR A 154 20.79 3.75 14.43
CA THR A 154 21.37 5.09 14.51
C THR A 154 21.17 5.73 15.88
N VAL A 155 20.04 5.47 16.53
CA VAL A 155 19.71 6.04 17.85
C VAL A 155 20.00 5.09 19.01
N LEU A 156 20.70 3.98 18.76
CA LEU A 156 21.00 2.92 19.74
C LEU A 156 19.75 2.42 20.50
N ALA A 157 18.63 2.29 19.79
CA ALA A 157 17.42 1.72 20.36
C ALA A 157 17.45 0.19 20.28
N THR A 158 17.10 -0.49 21.38
CA THR A 158 16.89 -1.94 21.38
C THR A 158 15.52 -2.33 20.86
N GLU A 159 14.55 -1.42 20.93
CA GLU A 159 13.20 -1.58 20.39
C GLU A 159 12.68 -0.24 19.86
N VAL A 160 11.96 -0.29 18.74
CA VAL A 160 11.23 0.83 18.15
C VAL A 160 9.77 0.39 17.95
N THR A 161 8.87 0.86 18.81
CA THR A 161 7.50 0.31 18.90
C THR A 161 6.42 1.39 18.71
N GLU A 162 5.50 1.15 17.78
CA GLU A 162 4.32 2.00 17.57
C GLU A 162 3.33 1.87 18.73
N ARG A 163 2.88 3.01 19.28
CA ARG A 163 1.79 3.10 20.27
C ARG A 163 0.53 3.62 19.58
N VAL A 164 -0.53 2.81 19.60
CA VAL A 164 -1.86 3.20 19.12
C VAL A 164 -2.51 4.14 20.14
N SER A 165 -3.10 5.23 19.64
CA SER A 165 -3.82 6.23 20.42
C SER A 165 -4.83 5.56 21.39
N GLY A 166 -4.60 5.66 22.69
CA GLY A 166 -5.49 5.11 23.73
C GLY A 166 -4.83 4.14 24.73
N THR A 167 -3.63 3.63 24.46
CA THR A 167 -2.87 2.87 25.47
C THR A 167 -2.27 3.84 26.49
N ALA A 168 -2.65 3.70 27.77
CA ALA A 168 -2.04 4.42 28.88
C ALA A 168 -0.51 4.29 28.80
N GLY A 169 0.18 5.43 28.78
CA GLY A 169 1.61 5.50 28.55
C GLY A 169 2.37 4.60 29.53
N GLY A 170 3.06 3.59 29.00
CA GLY A 170 4.02 2.81 29.77
C GLY A 170 5.10 3.72 30.38
N PRO A 171 5.87 3.23 31.37
CA PRO A 171 6.91 4.01 32.01
C PRO A 171 7.88 4.54 30.95
N HIS A 172 8.11 5.85 30.99
CA HIS A 172 9.03 6.56 30.12
C HIS A 172 9.82 7.56 30.96
N GLU A 173 11.09 7.72 30.65
CA GLU A 173 11.98 8.71 31.28
C GLU A 173 11.85 10.07 30.61
N TRP A 174 11.46 10.07 29.33
CA TRP A 174 11.31 11.29 28.55
C TRP A 174 10.20 11.14 27.50
N ALA A 175 9.51 12.23 27.20
CA ALA A 175 8.49 12.32 26.17
C ALA A 175 8.67 13.59 25.35
N GLY A 176 8.45 13.48 24.04
CA GLY A 176 8.58 14.59 23.10
C GLY A 176 7.49 14.56 22.04
N GLU A 177 7.24 15.72 21.47
CA GLU A 177 6.28 15.91 20.40
C GLU A 177 6.86 16.92 19.41
N GLU A 178 6.85 16.57 18.14
CA GLU A 178 7.18 17.47 17.04
C GLU A 178 5.93 17.69 16.18
N THR A 179 5.51 18.95 16.10
CA THR A 179 4.19 19.29 15.56
C THR A 179 4.21 19.31 14.04
N GLU A 180 5.31 19.73 13.41
CA GLU A 180 5.43 19.76 11.94
C GLU A 180 5.41 18.36 11.33
N LEU A 181 6.02 17.40 12.02
CA LEU A 181 6.04 15.99 11.61
C LEU A 181 4.86 15.19 12.16
N GLY A 182 4.06 15.77 13.05
CA GLY A 182 2.92 15.11 13.68
C GLY A 182 3.30 13.84 14.43
N ILE A 183 4.48 13.83 15.06
CA ILE A 183 5.03 12.68 15.79
C ILE A 183 5.11 12.97 17.27
N ARG A 184 4.64 12.02 18.08
CA ARG A 184 4.90 11.96 19.52
C ARG A 184 5.74 10.73 19.81
N PHE A 185 6.72 10.86 20.69
CA PHE A 185 7.61 9.76 21.03
C PHE A 185 8.02 9.77 22.50
N TRP A 186 8.44 8.60 22.98
CA TRP A 186 8.83 8.36 24.36
C TRP A 186 10.10 7.54 24.40
N LEU A 187 11.00 7.91 25.30
CA LEU A 187 12.26 7.23 25.50
C LEU A 187 12.29 6.62 26.91
N THR A 188 12.87 5.44 27.01
CA THR A 188 13.17 4.78 28.27
C THR A 188 14.48 4.01 28.11
N ARG A 189 15.28 3.87 29.15
CA ARG A 189 16.50 3.08 29.10
C ARG A 189 16.23 1.57 29.26
#